data_AF-A0A8I2YNN8-F1
#
_entry.id   AF-A0A8I2YNN8-F1
#
_cell.length_a   1.000
_cell.length_b   1.000
_cell.length_c   1.000
_cell.angle_alpha   90.00
_cell.angle_beta   90.00
_cell.angle_gamma   90.00
#
_symmetry.space_group_name_H-M   'P 1'
#
loop_
_entity.id
_entity.type
_entity.pdbx_description
1 polymer ?
#
loop_
_entity_poly.entity_id
_entity_poly.type
_entity_poly.pdbx_seq_one_letter_code
_entity_poly.pdbx_strand_id
1 'polypeptide(L)' 'MVRLITHNLLACHARGCTTNNFPLLFRDVQINLQEQEFNPDFIKNFLPKLEWRALVDAATLARTRIS' A
#
# COMPACT_ATOMS: atom_id res chain seq x y z
N MET A 1 -0.78 -12.78 1.39
CA MET A 1 -0.56 -11.61 2.26
C MET A 1 0.09 -10.52 1.41
N VAL A 2 -0.42 -9.28 1.46
CA VAL A 2 0.15 -8.14 0.70
C VAL A 2 0.76 -7.16 1.69
N ARG A 3 2.01 -6.74 1.46
CA ARG A 3 2.65 -5.69 2.26
C ARG A 3 2.15 -4.33 1.79
N LEU A 4 2.00 -3.38 2.72
CA LEU A 4 1.50 -2.04 2.39
C LEU A 4 2.35 -1.33 1.32
N ILE A 5 3.68 -1.49 1.37
CA ILE A 5 4.60 -0.96 0.35
C ILE A 5 4.39 -1.58 -1.03
N THR A 6 3.94 -2.84 -1.09
CA THR A 6 3.62 -3.51 -2.36
C THR A 6 2.32 -2.97 -2.92
N HIS A 7 1.30 -2.77 -2.07
CA HIS A 7 0.02 -2.16 -2.48
C HIS A 7 0.21 -0.77 -3.11
N ASN A 8 1.18 0.01 -2.61
CA ASN A 8 1.50 1.32 -3.13
C ASN A 8 2.07 1.31 -4.58
N LEU A 9 2.38 0.13 -5.13
CA LEU A 9 2.79 -0.05 -6.53
C LEU A 9 1.69 -0.64 -7.42
N LEU A 10 0.53 -1.00 -6.86
CA LEU A 10 -0.54 -1.68 -7.58
C LEU A 10 -1.59 -0.68 -8.07
N ALA A 11 -1.85 -0.70 -9.38
CA ALA A 11 -2.92 0.04 -10.03
C ALA A 11 -3.86 -0.92 -10.79
N CYS A 12 -5.07 -0.45 -11.09
CA CYS A 12 -6.04 -1.17 -11.88
C CYS A 12 -5.69 -1.09 -13.37
N HIS A 13 -5.62 -2.26 -14.02
CA HIS A 13 -5.36 -2.41 -15.45
C HIS A 13 -6.48 -3.16 -16.21
N ALA A 14 -7.64 -3.33 -15.58
CA ALA A 14 -8.81 -3.89 -16.25
C ALA A 14 -9.21 -3.02 -17.45
N ARG A 15 -9.79 -3.66 -18.49
CA ARG A 15 -10.27 -2.96 -19.68
C ARG A 15 -11.31 -1.90 -19.28
N GLY A 16 -11.07 -0.64 -19.64
CA GLY A 16 -11.91 0.50 -19.28
C GLY A 16 -11.52 1.23 -17.98
N CYS A 17 -10.52 0.73 -17.25
CA CYS A 17 -10.00 1.34 -16.03
C CYS A 17 -8.89 2.35 -16.33
N THR A 18 -9.24 3.47 -16.98
CA THR A 18 -8.27 4.47 -17.49
C THR A 18 -8.12 5.70 -16.60
N THR A 19 -9.05 5.93 -15.66
CA THR A 19 -9.08 7.07 -14.73
C THR A 19 -9.32 6.57 -13.31
N ASN A 20 -8.73 7.22 -12.30
CA ASN A 20 -8.84 6.81 -10.88
C ASN A 20 -8.45 5.34 -10.64
N ASN A 21 -7.50 4.83 -11.43
CA ASN A 21 -7.06 3.44 -11.36
C ASN A 21 -6.00 3.21 -10.26
N PHE A 22 -5.57 4.27 -9.57
CA PHE A 22 -4.68 4.24 -8.43
C PHE A 22 -5.10 5.31 -7.40
N PRO A 23 -5.02 5.04 -6.08
CA PRO A 23 -4.67 3.76 -5.47
C PRO A 23 -5.83 2.77 -5.42
N LEU A 24 -5.52 1.48 -5.29
CA LEU A 24 -6.54 0.45 -5.05
C LEU A 24 -7.13 0.60 -3.63
N LEU A 25 -8.44 0.43 -3.49
CA LEU A 25 -9.11 0.53 -2.19
C LEU A 25 -9.10 -0.82 -1.48
N PHE A 26 -8.66 -0.82 -0.21
CA PHE A 26 -8.83 -1.98 0.65
C PHE A 26 -10.31 -2.17 1.03
N ARG A 27 -10.77 -3.42 0.95
CA ARG A 27 -12.09 -3.85 1.41
C ARG A 27 -11.91 -5.13 2.22
N ASP A 28 -12.46 -5.11 3.43
CA ASP A 28 -12.57 -6.26 4.36
C ASP A 28 -11.21 -6.96 4.61
N VAL A 29 -10.19 -6.14 4.85
CA VAL A 29 -8.82 -6.60 5.10
C VAL A 29 -8.60 -6.94 6.58
N GLN A 30 -7.83 -7.99 6.82
CA GLN A 30 -7.27 -8.31 8.13
C GLN A 30 -5.79 -7.90 8.16
N ILE A 31 -5.40 -7.22 9.24
CA ILE A 31 -4.02 -6.78 9.43
C ILE A 31 -3.27 -7.84 10.23
N ASN A 32 -2.06 -8.15 9.78
CA ASN A 32 -1.12 -8.97 10.51
C ASN A 32 0.23 -8.25 10.58
N LEU A 33 0.83 -8.25 11.77
CA LEU A 33 2.15 -7.70 12.02
C LEU A 33 3.18 -8.81 11.85
N GLN A 34 4.16 -8.56 10.99
CA GLN A 34 5.26 -9.47 10.74
C GLN A 34 6.58 -8.72 10.93
N GLU A 35 7.39 -9.18 11.87
CA GLU A 35 8.74 -8.65 12.10
C GLU A 35 9.65 -8.99 10.91
N GLN A 36 10.53 -8.06 10.57
CA GLN A 36 11.44 -8.16 9.43
C GLN A 36 12.75 -7.46 9.79
N GLU A 37 13.86 -7.99 9.30
CA GLU A 37 15.16 -7.35 9.47
C GLU A 37 15.18 -5.97 8.80
N PHE A 38 15.73 -4.98 9.50
CA PHE A 38 15.84 -3.63 8.99
C PHE A 38 16.95 -3.55 7.94
N ASN A 39 16.58 -3.16 6.72
CA ASN A 39 17.53 -2.92 5.63
C ASN A 39 17.50 -1.44 5.21
N PRO A 40 18.46 -0.62 5.66
CA PRO A 40 18.45 0.82 5.41
C PRO A 40 18.60 1.17 3.92
N ASP A 41 19.39 0.40 3.18
CA ASP A 41 19.64 0.67 1.76
C ASP A 41 18.40 0.35 0.92
N PHE A 42 17.68 -0.71 1.27
CA PHE A 42 16.38 -0.99 0.66
C PHE A 42 15.41 0.18 0.86
N ILE A 43 15.27 0.67 2.10
CA ILE A 43 14.35 1.78 2.39
C ILE A 43 14.75 3.04 1.63
N LYS A 44 16.02 3.45 1.68
CA LYS A 44 16.52 4.63 0.93
C LYS A 44 16.23 4.54 -0.57
N ASN A 45 16.47 3.38 -1.17
CA ASN A 45 16.25 3.18 -2.61
C ASN A 45 14.77 3.08 -2.99
N PHE A 46 13.90 2.74 -2.04
CA PHE A 46 12.48 2.58 -2.27
C PHE A 46 11.68 3.85 -1.99
N LEU A 47 12.13 4.70 -1.06
CA LEU A 47 11.45 5.96 -0.71
C LEU A 47 11.04 6.82 -1.92
N PRO A 48 11.89 7.03 -2.95
CA PRO A 48 11.52 7.83 -4.11
C PRO A 48 10.43 7.22 -5.00
N LYS A 49 10.14 5.93 -4.83
CA LYS A 49 9.13 5.18 -5.60
C LYS A 49 7.76 5.17 -4.94
N LEU A 50 7.67 5.70 -3.73
CA LEU A 50 6.43 5.70 -2.97
C LEU A 50 5.54 6.86 -3.39
N GLU A 51 4.28 6.56 -3.64
CA GLU A 51 3.21 7.55 -3.68
C GLU A 51 2.75 7.83 -2.25
N TRP A 52 3.29 8.90 -1.65
CA TRP A 52 3.15 9.18 -0.23
C TRP A 52 1.70 9.31 0.24
N ARG A 53 0.89 10.06 -0.51
CA ARG A 53 -0.53 10.28 -0.16
C ARG A 53 -1.30 8.96 -0.16
N ALA A 54 -1.14 8.15 -1.20
CA ALA A 54 -1.78 6.84 -1.31
C ALA A 54 -1.35 5.89 -0.17
N LEU A 55 -0.07 5.94 0.23
CA LEU A 55 0.45 5.12 1.33
C LEU A 55 -0.21 5.49 2.67
N VAL A 56 -0.29 6.78 2.98
CA VAL A 56 -0.88 7.29 4.23
C VAL A 56 -2.39 7.03 4.27
N ASP A 57 -3.09 7.25 3.16
CA ASP A 57 -4.54 6.99 3.07
C ASP A 57 -4.84 5.51 3.28
N ALA A 58 -4.07 4.62 2.63
CA ALA A 58 -4.20 3.17 2.77
C ALA A 58 -3.91 2.71 4.21
N ALA A 59 -2.87 3.24 4.86
CA ALA A 59 -2.55 2.96 6.26
C ALA A 59 -3.67 3.41 7.22
N THR A 60 -4.23 4.60 6.98
CA THR A 60 -5.31 5.17 7.80
C THR A 60 -6.59 4.33 7.67
N LEU A 61 -6.97 3.97 6.46
CA LEU A 61 -8.13 3.10 6.19
C LEU A 61 -7.96 1.73 6.86
N ALA A 62 -6.77 1.15 6.78
CA ALA A 62 -6.48 -0.14 7.41
C ALA A 62 -6.61 -0.05 8.94
N ARG A 63 -6.08 1.02 9.57
CA ARG A 63 -6.14 1.23 11.03
C ARG A 63 -7.58 1.33 11.57
N THR A 64 -8.49 1.94 10.81
CA THR A 64 -9.86 2.26 11.27
C THR A 64 -10.76 1.02 11.36
N ARG A 65 -10.31 -0.16 10.91
CA ARG A 65 -11.08 -1.41 10.94
C ARG A 65 -10.63 -2.39 12.03
N ILE A 66 -9.82 -1.93 12.98
CA ILE A 66 -9.35 -2.72 14.14
C ILE A 66 -10.27 -2.54 15.36
N SER A 67 -11.17 -1.56 15.34
CA SER A 67 -12.17 -1.29 16.39
C SER A 67 -13.49 -2.00 16.13
#